data_AF-A0A2R4CHI5-F1
#
_entry.id   AF-A0A2R4CHI5-F1
#
_cell.length_a   1.000
_cell.length_b   1.000
_cell.length_c   1.000
_cell.angle_alpha   90.00
_cell.angle_beta   90.00
_cell.angle_gamma   90.00
#
_symmetry.space_group_name_H-M   'P 1'
#
loop_
_entity.id
_entity.type
_entity.pdbx_description
1 polymer ?
#
loop_
_entity_poly.entity_id
_entity_poly.type
_entity_poly.pdbx_seq_one_letter_code
_entity_poly.pdbx_strand_id
1 'polypeptide(L)'
;MSKPINIDRINIDALKEHRSIVVIAGHYCIAPELEELSHTAESEKISFSAGVQVMRQLLDAGRTAKLCLWVNDIGIHPIERAEHRASYTIPATYQALMRAADLSTEHIEVVFESTIRNKASTSLKKHFRDLPEKFSVMSAADSSLIRCVNNDVCGMEQQRNAYVIKGPRGENLVVKDGPNPKCNLILATLFDHVIKRCGASAIVNIFNEIYVARIHLGLHVFDELSGQSGKVAFDNYFCSDTEISTVDFSDASYQA
;
A
#
# COMPACT_ATOMS: atom_id res chain seq x y z
N MET A 1 -14.73 19.77 -17.44
CA MET A 1 -13.50 19.34 -18.14
C MET A 1 -12.38 19.39 -17.14
N SER A 2 -11.97 18.25 -16.60
CA SER A 2 -10.81 18.12 -15.71
C SER A 2 -9.55 18.45 -16.51
N LYS A 3 -8.65 19.26 -15.94
CA LYS A 3 -7.33 19.51 -16.53
C LYS A 3 -6.58 18.18 -16.62
N PRO A 4 -5.79 17.92 -17.68
CA PRO A 4 -4.95 16.74 -17.73
C PRO A 4 -4.01 16.75 -16.51
N ILE A 5 -4.03 15.66 -15.75
CA ILE A 5 -3.12 15.44 -14.62
C ILE A 5 -1.72 15.38 -15.22
N ASN A 6 -0.79 16.20 -14.72
CA ASN A 6 0.56 16.25 -15.25
C ASN A 6 1.37 15.03 -14.78
N ILE A 7 1.22 13.93 -15.51
CA ILE A 7 1.97 12.69 -15.32
C ILE A 7 3.43 12.79 -15.76
N ASP A 8 3.85 13.87 -16.43
CA ASP A 8 5.25 14.08 -16.86
C ASP A 8 6.21 14.17 -15.66
N ARG A 9 5.67 14.26 -14.44
CA ARG A 9 6.42 14.16 -13.18
C ARG A 9 6.85 12.75 -12.82
N ILE A 10 6.30 11.71 -13.45
CA ILE A 10 6.70 10.32 -13.22
C ILE A 10 7.88 9.98 -14.13
N ASN A 11 9.04 9.72 -13.53
CA ASN A 11 10.27 9.45 -14.28
C ASN A 11 10.28 8.02 -14.83
N ILE A 12 9.62 7.81 -15.97
CA ILE A 12 9.59 6.50 -16.64
C ILE A 12 10.96 6.04 -17.12
N ASP A 13 11.87 6.97 -17.44
CA ASP A 13 13.20 6.60 -17.91
C ASP A 13 14.01 5.87 -16.84
N ALA A 14 13.91 6.29 -15.58
CA ALA A 14 14.50 5.56 -14.45
C ALA A 14 13.92 4.14 -14.31
N LEU A 15 12.63 3.97 -14.60
CA LEU A 15 11.96 2.66 -14.51
C LEU A 15 12.38 1.69 -15.61
N LYS A 16 12.90 2.17 -16.75
CA LYS A 16 13.32 1.34 -17.88
C LYS A 16 14.53 0.45 -17.56
N GLU A 17 15.23 0.63 -16.44
CA GLU A 17 16.29 -0.29 -16.05
C GLU A 17 15.73 -1.62 -15.52
N HIS A 18 14.49 -1.61 -15.04
CA HIS A 18 13.83 -2.78 -14.46
C HIS A 18 13.14 -3.64 -15.53
N ARG A 19 13.15 -4.96 -15.33
CA ARG A 19 12.52 -5.91 -16.28
C ARG A 19 11.05 -6.15 -15.97
N SER A 20 10.71 -6.28 -14.70
CA SER A 20 9.36 -6.51 -14.19
C SER A 20 9.01 -5.44 -13.17
N ILE A 21 7.87 -4.78 -13.35
CA ILE A 21 7.43 -3.62 -12.58
C ILE A 21 5.98 -3.84 -12.14
N VAL A 22 5.69 -3.54 -10.87
CA VAL A 22 4.31 -3.47 -10.38
C VAL A 22 3.96 -2.01 -10.12
N VAL A 23 2.82 -1.56 -10.65
CA VAL A 23 2.26 -0.25 -10.36
C VAL A 23 1.12 -0.44 -9.37
N ILE A 24 1.23 0.04 -8.14
CA ILE A 24 0.15 0.00 -7.16
C ILE A 24 -0.60 1.32 -7.23
N ALA A 25 -1.87 1.28 -7.63
CA ALA A 25 -2.68 2.48 -7.81
C ALA A 25 -4.19 2.22 -7.65
N GLY A 26 -4.93 3.29 -7.35
CA GLY A 26 -6.38 3.29 -7.14
C GLY A 26 -6.80 2.59 -5.85
N HIS A 27 -6.08 2.79 -4.75
CA HIS A 27 -6.42 2.16 -3.48
C HIS A 27 -7.71 2.75 -2.89
N TYR A 28 -8.77 1.97 -2.74
CA TYR A 28 -10.03 2.51 -2.21
C TYR A 28 -10.66 1.66 -1.11
N CYS A 29 -11.43 2.31 -0.25
CA CYS A 29 -12.25 1.68 0.77
C CYS A 29 -13.66 1.41 0.27
N ILE A 30 -14.20 0.24 0.62
CA ILE A 30 -15.58 -0.13 0.29
C ILE A 30 -16.57 0.19 1.41
N ALA A 31 -16.06 0.62 2.57
CA ALA A 31 -16.88 0.96 3.71
C ALA A 31 -17.72 2.22 3.38
N PRO A 32 -19.07 2.17 3.47
CA PRO A 32 -19.93 3.28 3.08
C PRO A 32 -19.63 4.60 3.81
N GLU A 33 -19.15 4.51 5.06
CA GLU A 33 -18.81 5.65 5.90
C GLU A 33 -17.49 6.35 5.51
N LEU A 34 -16.72 5.78 4.58
CA LEU A 34 -15.46 6.32 4.06
C LEU A 34 -15.60 6.71 2.58
N GLU A 35 -16.69 7.40 2.21
CA GLU A 35 -16.99 7.81 0.84
C GLU A 35 -15.86 8.61 0.18
N GLU A 36 -15.18 9.47 0.95
CA GLU A 36 -14.01 10.25 0.50
C GLU A 36 -12.81 9.39 0.10
N LEU A 37 -12.80 8.11 0.48
CA LEU A 37 -11.79 7.11 0.14
C LEU A 37 -12.33 6.03 -0.81
N SER A 38 -13.52 6.24 -1.37
CA SER A 38 -14.15 5.29 -2.28
C SER A 38 -13.52 5.34 -3.68
N HIS A 39 -13.82 4.35 -4.51
CA HIS A 39 -13.45 4.34 -5.93
C HIS A 39 -14.09 5.49 -6.74
N THR A 40 -15.03 6.21 -6.15
CA THR A 40 -15.64 7.41 -6.75
C THR A 40 -14.98 8.71 -6.31
N ALA A 41 -14.12 8.68 -5.29
CA ALA A 41 -13.33 9.83 -4.86
C ALA A 41 -12.38 10.28 -5.99
N GLU A 42 -12.16 11.60 -6.10
CA GLU A 42 -11.38 12.17 -7.21
C GLU A 42 -9.91 11.78 -7.12
N SER A 43 -9.30 11.89 -5.94
CA SER A 43 -7.93 11.44 -5.67
C SER A 43 -7.69 9.97 -6.05
N GLU A 44 -8.64 9.07 -5.79
CA GLU A 44 -8.50 7.65 -6.14
C GLU A 44 -8.66 7.37 -7.64
N LYS A 45 -9.55 8.12 -8.32
CA LYS A 45 -9.63 8.12 -9.79
C LYS A 45 -8.35 8.66 -10.42
N ILE A 46 -7.77 9.73 -9.86
CA ILE A 46 -6.51 10.33 -10.30
C ILE A 46 -5.38 9.32 -10.14
N SER A 47 -5.27 8.70 -8.97
CA SER A 47 -4.30 7.63 -8.71
C SER A 47 -4.43 6.50 -9.73
N PHE A 48 -5.63 5.96 -9.92
CA PHE A 48 -5.85 4.86 -10.86
C PHE A 48 -5.55 5.27 -12.31
N SER A 49 -5.99 6.46 -12.73
CA SER A 49 -5.72 6.99 -14.08
C SER A 49 -4.22 7.14 -14.34
N ALA A 50 -3.47 7.69 -13.37
CA ALA A 50 -2.02 7.78 -13.46
C ALA A 50 -1.37 6.39 -13.53
N GLY A 51 -1.84 5.43 -12.73
CA GLY A 51 -1.36 4.05 -12.79
C GLY A 51 -1.58 3.37 -14.15
N VAL A 52 -2.73 3.59 -14.77
CA VAL A 52 -3.03 3.13 -16.13
C VAL A 52 -2.09 3.75 -17.16
N GLN A 53 -1.84 5.06 -17.06
CA GLN A 53 -0.95 5.76 -17.99
C GLN A 53 0.50 5.29 -17.86
N VAL A 54 1.02 5.16 -16.62
CA VAL A 54 2.34 4.60 -16.34
C VAL A 54 2.44 3.18 -16.91
N MET A 55 1.44 2.35 -16.65
CA MET A 55 1.41 0.98 -17.16
C MET A 55 1.51 0.94 -18.69
N ARG A 56 0.73 1.76 -19.39
CA ARG A 56 0.78 1.84 -20.86
C ARG A 56 2.16 2.21 -21.37
N GLN A 57 2.78 3.24 -20.77
CA GLN A 57 4.13 3.68 -21.14
C GLN A 57 5.19 2.60 -20.89
N LEU A 58 5.07 1.83 -19.80
CA LEU A 58 5.96 0.71 -19.52
C LEU A 58 5.81 -0.41 -20.54
N LEU A 59 4.58 -0.74 -20.94
CA LEU A 59 4.32 -1.73 -22.00
C LEU A 59 4.87 -1.27 -23.36
N ASP A 60 4.69 0.00 -23.72
CA ASP A 60 5.23 0.58 -24.95
C ASP A 60 6.77 0.57 -24.96
N ALA A 61 7.39 0.70 -23.79
CA ALA A 61 8.83 0.55 -23.60
C ALA A 61 9.32 -0.91 -23.54
N GLY A 62 8.44 -1.89 -23.83
CA GLY A 62 8.76 -3.32 -23.86
C GLY A 62 8.98 -3.96 -22.48
N ARG A 63 8.43 -3.37 -21.41
CA ARG A 63 8.58 -3.88 -20.04
C ARG A 63 7.44 -4.79 -19.64
N THR A 64 7.73 -5.76 -18.77
CA THR A 64 6.68 -6.54 -18.12
C THR A 64 6.12 -5.71 -16.97
N ALA A 65 4.83 -5.38 -17.03
CA ALA A 65 4.17 -4.58 -16.01
C ALA A 65 2.85 -5.21 -15.54
N LYS A 66 2.49 -4.98 -14.28
CA LYS A 66 1.17 -5.29 -13.70
C LYS A 66 0.64 -4.09 -12.92
N LEU A 67 -0.63 -3.75 -13.12
CA LEU A 67 -1.33 -2.79 -12.29
C LEU A 67 -1.95 -3.53 -11.09
N CYS A 68 -1.58 -3.18 -9.87
CA CYS A 68 -2.14 -3.74 -8.65
C CYS A 68 -3.19 -2.79 -8.10
N LEU A 69 -4.46 -3.21 -8.14
CA LEU A 69 -5.57 -2.52 -7.51
C LEU A 69 -5.75 -3.06 -6.09
N TRP A 70 -5.53 -2.20 -5.09
CA TRP A 70 -5.67 -2.57 -3.68
C TRP A 70 -7.04 -2.14 -3.14
N VAL A 71 -7.87 -3.10 -2.76
CA VAL A 71 -9.23 -2.85 -2.27
C VAL A 71 -9.26 -3.05 -0.75
N ASN A 72 -9.56 -1.99 -0.01
CA ASN A 72 -9.75 -2.05 1.42
C ASN A 72 -11.18 -2.49 1.76
N ASP A 73 -11.29 -3.77 2.14
CA ASP A 73 -12.53 -4.46 2.48
C ASP A 73 -12.70 -4.74 3.97
N ILE A 74 -11.86 -4.14 4.82
CA ILE A 74 -11.85 -4.45 6.26
C ILE A 74 -13.00 -3.81 7.03
N GLY A 75 -13.58 -2.71 6.49
CA GLY A 75 -14.64 -1.93 7.13
C GLY A 75 -16.03 -2.56 7.04
N ILE A 76 -16.22 -3.56 6.18
CA ILE A 76 -17.49 -4.28 6.05
C ILE A 76 -17.49 -5.61 6.82
N HIS A 77 -18.69 -6.10 7.12
CA HIS A 77 -18.88 -7.31 7.93
C HIS A 77 -18.30 -8.56 7.21
N PRO A 78 -17.76 -9.57 7.93
CA PRO A 78 -17.14 -10.73 7.29
C PRO A 78 -18.01 -11.51 6.29
N ILE A 79 -19.32 -11.56 6.50
CA ILE A 79 -20.28 -12.20 5.57
C ILE A 79 -20.37 -11.39 4.27
N GLU A 80 -20.66 -10.09 4.38
CA GLU A 80 -20.73 -9.17 3.25
C GLU A 80 -19.41 -9.15 2.46
N ARG A 81 -18.29 -9.24 3.17
CA ARG A 81 -16.96 -9.33 2.56
C ARG A 81 -16.79 -10.58 1.70
N ALA A 82 -17.26 -11.73 2.18
CA ALA A 82 -17.18 -12.97 1.41
C ALA A 82 -18.02 -12.87 0.13
N GLU A 83 -19.23 -12.33 0.23
CA GLU A 83 -20.14 -12.10 -0.90
C GLU A 83 -19.57 -11.11 -1.91
N HIS A 84 -19.03 -9.99 -1.41
CA HIS A 84 -18.39 -8.96 -2.22
C HIS A 84 -17.22 -9.54 -3.02
N ARG A 85 -16.35 -10.33 -2.38
CA ARG A 85 -15.20 -10.96 -3.05
C ARG A 85 -15.63 -11.97 -4.11
N ALA A 86 -16.66 -12.77 -3.84
CA ALA A 86 -17.14 -13.78 -4.78
C ALA A 86 -17.76 -13.17 -6.04
N SER A 87 -18.33 -11.97 -5.93
CA SER A 87 -18.99 -11.25 -7.02
C SER A 87 -18.20 -10.03 -7.51
N TYR A 88 -16.95 -9.89 -7.07
CA TYR A 88 -16.18 -8.67 -7.31
C TYR A 88 -15.94 -8.43 -8.79
N THR A 89 -16.20 -7.18 -9.19
CA THR A 89 -15.81 -6.66 -10.49
C THR A 89 -15.08 -5.33 -10.28
N ILE A 90 -14.10 -5.05 -11.13
CA ILE A 90 -13.41 -3.76 -11.13
C ILE A 90 -14.45 -2.66 -11.39
N PRO A 91 -14.41 -1.52 -10.68
CA PRO A 91 -15.37 -0.44 -10.90
C PRO A 91 -15.47 -0.01 -12.37
N ALA A 92 -16.68 0.29 -12.84
CA ALA A 92 -16.93 0.63 -14.25
C ALA A 92 -16.12 1.84 -14.73
N THR A 93 -15.88 2.80 -13.85
CA THR A 93 -14.99 3.96 -14.09
C THR A 93 -13.56 3.52 -14.38
N TYR A 94 -13.03 2.58 -13.61
CA TYR A 94 -11.68 2.04 -13.77
C TYR A 94 -11.60 1.18 -15.03
N GLN A 95 -12.62 0.36 -15.32
CA GLN A 95 -12.69 -0.39 -16.59
C GLN A 95 -12.71 0.53 -17.81
N ALA A 96 -13.38 1.69 -17.74
CA ALA A 96 -13.39 2.65 -18.83
C ALA A 96 -11.99 3.25 -19.07
N LEU A 97 -11.26 3.59 -18.01
CA LEU A 97 -9.88 4.08 -18.09
C LEU A 97 -8.94 3.03 -18.71
N MET A 98 -9.06 1.77 -18.27
CA MET A 98 -8.27 0.67 -18.83
C MET A 98 -8.55 0.46 -20.32
N ARG A 99 -9.82 0.43 -20.74
CA ARG A 99 -10.20 0.28 -22.15
C ARG A 99 -9.68 1.41 -23.02
N ALA A 100 -9.73 2.65 -22.53
CA ALA A 100 -9.20 3.81 -23.25
C ALA A 100 -7.68 3.72 -23.47
N ALA A 101 -6.96 2.99 -22.61
CA ALA A 101 -5.52 2.75 -22.72
C ALA A 101 -5.16 1.39 -23.36
N ASP A 102 -6.14 0.70 -23.96
CA ASP A 102 -5.97 -0.64 -24.54
C ASP A 102 -5.40 -1.66 -23.54
N LEU A 103 -5.86 -1.59 -22.29
CA LEU A 103 -5.53 -2.54 -21.23
C LEU A 103 -6.72 -3.47 -20.95
N SER A 104 -6.45 -4.76 -20.92
CA SER A 104 -7.40 -5.82 -20.54
C SER A 104 -7.34 -6.14 -19.04
N THR A 105 -8.28 -6.95 -18.54
CA THR A 105 -8.28 -7.42 -17.16
C THR A 105 -7.10 -8.34 -16.81
N GLU A 106 -6.37 -8.86 -17.80
CA GLU A 106 -5.16 -9.66 -17.54
C GLU A 106 -4.01 -8.79 -17.05
N HIS A 107 -4.05 -7.48 -17.28
CA HIS A 107 -3.02 -6.52 -16.90
C HIS A 107 -3.11 -6.10 -15.44
N ILE A 108 -4.23 -6.40 -14.78
CA ILE A 108 -4.54 -5.98 -13.42
C ILE A 108 -4.54 -7.17 -12.46
N GLU A 109 -3.93 -6.96 -11.29
CA GLU A 109 -4.02 -7.84 -10.13
C GLU A 109 -4.86 -7.13 -9.07
N VAL A 110 -5.95 -7.77 -8.63
CA VAL A 110 -6.80 -7.22 -7.57
C VAL A 110 -6.39 -7.85 -6.25
N VAL A 111 -6.01 -7.03 -5.29
CA VAL A 111 -5.60 -7.47 -3.95
C VAL A 111 -6.56 -6.91 -2.91
N PHE A 112 -7.14 -7.78 -2.09
CA PHE A 112 -8.01 -7.35 -0.99
C PHE A 112 -7.22 -7.21 0.31
N GLU A 113 -7.42 -6.11 1.03
CA GLU A 113 -6.71 -5.82 2.28
C GLU A 113 -6.87 -6.92 3.31
N SER A 114 -8.05 -7.51 3.52
CA SER A 114 -8.16 -8.58 4.53
C SER A 114 -7.29 -9.79 4.20
N THR A 115 -7.06 -10.07 2.92
CA THR A 115 -6.19 -11.20 2.52
C THR A 115 -4.75 -10.90 2.93
N ILE A 116 -4.31 -9.67 2.72
CA ILE A 116 -2.99 -9.20 3.14
C ILE A 116 -2.89 -9.11 4.66
N ARG A 117 -3.92 -8.62 5.35
CA ARG A 117 -4.01 -8.57 6.81
C ARG A 117 -3.87 -9.95 7.45
N ASN A 118 -4.54 -10.96 6.89
CA ASN A 118 -4.41 -12.33 7.37
C ASN A 118 -2.99 -12.86 7.15
N LYS A 119 -2.39 -12.58 5.98
CA LYS A 119 -0.98 -12.91 5.69
C LYS A 119 -0.02 -12.18 6.62
N ALA A 120 -0.26 -10.92 6.95
CA ALA A 120 0.57 -10.13 7.85
C ALA A 120 0.66 -10.79 9.23
N SER A 121 -0.49 -11.25 9.75
CA SER A 121 -0.55 -11.98 11.01
C SER A 121 0.24 -13.29 11.00
N THR A 122 0.22 -14.04 9.90
CA THR A 122 0.95 -15.31 9.79
C THR A 122 2.44 -15.09 9.52
N SER A 123 2.78 -14.16 8.63
CA SER A 123 4.15 -13.76 8.30
C SER A 123 4.88 -13.22 9.51
N LEU A 124 4.24 -12.44 10.38
CA LEU A 124 4.89 -11.94 11.59
C LEU A 124 5.39 -13.07 12.49
N LYS A 125 4.62 -14.15 12.66
CA LYS A 125 5.07 -15.32 13.46
C LYS A 125 6.34 -15.93 12.88
N LYS A 126 6.44 -15.97 11.55
CA LYS A 126 7.64 -16.42 10.84
C LYS A 126 8.80 -15.45 11.05
N HIS A 127 8.61 -14.15 10.81
CA HIS A 127 9.64 -13.14 11.01
C HIS A 127 10.14 -13.09 12.45
N PHE A 128 9.26 -13.16 13.44
CA PHE A 128 9.63 -13.18 14.86
C PHE A 128 10.50 -14.39 15.24
N ARG A 129 10.28 -15.53 14.59
CA ARG A 129 11.11 -16.72 14.79
C ARG A 129 12.44 -16.63 14.05
N ASP A 130 12.42 -16.13 12.82
CA ASP A 130 13.57 -16.13 11.92
C ASP A 130 14.53 -14.93 12.18
N LEU A 131 14.00 -13.83 12.74
CA LEU A 131 14.69 -12.57 13.05
C LEU A 131 14.28 -12.02 14.44
N PRO A 132 14.42 -12.79 15.54
CA PRO A 132 13.92 -12.40 16.85
C PRO A 132 14.53 -11.09 17.37
N GLU A 133 15.77 -10.78 16.99
CA GLU A 133 16.50 -9.56 17.38
C GLU A 133 15.90 -8.26 16.85
N LYS A 134 15.08 -8.34 15.79
CA LYS A 134 14.37 -7.17 15.23
C LYS A 134 13.15 -6.77 16.06
N PHE A 135 12.68 -7.65 16.95
CA PHE A 135 11.44 -7.45 17.67
C PHE A 135 11.64 -7.18 19.15
N SER A 136 10.80 -6.32 19.70
CA SER A 136 10.55 -6.17 21.13
C SER A 136 9.09 -6.48 21.42
N VAL A 137 8.82 -7.12 22.55
CA VAL A 137 7.46 -7.38 23.02
C VAL A 137 7.20 -6.48 24.21
N MET A 138 6.21 -5.60 24.09
CA MET A 138 5.89 -4.58 25.08
C MET A 138 4.42 -4.68 25.49
N SER A 139 4.07 -4.05 26.62
CA SER A 139 2.67 -3.91 27.03
C SER A 139 1.93 -3.03 26.03
N ALA A 140 0.77 -3.48 25.54
CA ALA A 140 -0.09 -2.68 24.68
C ALA A 140 -0.67 -1.44 25.40
N ALA A 141 -0.54 -1.34 26.73
CA ALA A 141 -0.91 -0.15 27.50
C ALA A 141 0.21 0.90 27.55
N ASP A 142 1.39 0.63 26.98
CA ASP A 142 2.49 1.58 26.96
C ASP A 142 2.15 2.76 26.02
N SER A 143 2.16 3.97 26.58
CA SER A 143 1.81 5.22 25.89
C SER A 143 2.93 5.74 24.99
N SER A 144 4.16 5.23 25.12
CA SER A 144 5.29 5.57 24.24
C SER A 144 5.24 4.86 22.88
N LEU A 145 4.31 3.92 22.69
CA LEU A 145 4.17 3.13 21.48
C LEU A 145 3.51 3.91 20.34
N ILE A 146 4.17 3.93 19.18
CA ILE A 146 3.62 4.50 17.95
C ILE A 146 2.79 3.43 17.22
N ARG A 147 1.47 3.64 17.12
CA ARG A 147 0.53 2.64 16.57
C ARG A 147 0.01 2.98 15.17
N CYS A 148 -0.06 4.25 14.83
CA CYS A 148 -0.57 4.76 13.56
C CYS A 148 -0.05 6.19 13.37
N VAL A 149 -0.18 6.69 12.14
CA VAL A 149 -0.10 8.12 11.85
C VAL A 149 -1.32 8.78 12.53
N ASN A 150 -1.08 9.65 13.51
CA ASN A 150 -2.05 10.24 14.44
C ASN A 150 -2.54 9.28 15.54
N ASN A 151 -2.13 9.56 16.79
CA ASN A 151 -2.29 8.71 17.97
C ASN A 151 -3.73 8.61 18.54
N ASP A 152 -4.70 9.35 18.02
CA ASP A 152 -5.94 9.65 18.77
C ASP A 152 -7.03 8.56 18.76
N VAL A 153 -6.94 7.51 17.92
CA VAL A 153 -8.07 6.57 17.71
C VAL A 153 -7.74 5.09 17.98
N CYS A 154 -6.61 4.78 18.61
CA CYS A 154 -6.35 3.40 19.09
C CYS A 154 -6.65 3.29 20.58
N GLY A 155 -7.89 2.91 20.93
CA GLY A 155 -8.27 2.59 22.30
C GLY A 155 -7.33 1.56 22.93
N MET A 156 -6.77 1.91 24.09
CA MET A 156 -5.84 1.05 24.83
C MET A 156 -6.59 -0.14 25.45
N GLU A 157 -6.41 -1.35 24.91
CA GLU A 157 -6.84 -2.57 25.58
C GLU A 157 -5.76 -3.00 26.59
N GLN A 158 -6.07 -2.89 27.88
CA GLN A 158 -5.11 -2.91 29.00
C GLN A 158 -4.39 -4.26 29.28
N GLN A 159 -4.60 -5.32 28.49
CA GLN A 159 -4.04 -6.66 28.78
C GLN A 159 -3.43 -7.40 27.58
N ARG A 160 -2.99 -6.71 26.54
CA ARG A 160 -2.40 -7.37 25.36
C ARG A 160 -0.91 -7.04 25.20
N ASN A 161 -0.20 -7.93 24.50
CA ASN A 161 1.17 -7.68 24.08
C ASN A 161 1.17 -6.98 22.72
N ALA A 162 2.02 -5.97 22.60
CA ALA A 162 2.37 -5.32 21.35
C ALA A 162 3.72 -5.87 20.85
N TYR A 163 3.76 -6.21 19.57
CA TYR A 163 4.99 -6.55 18.85
C TYR A 163 5.49 -5.28 18.17
N VAL A 164 6.73 -4.94 18.47
CA VAL A 164 7.36 -3.67 18.12
C VAL A 164 8.64 -3.92 17.36
N ILE A 165 8.91 -3.10 16.36
CA ILE A 165 10.25 -2.97 15.76
C ILE A 165 10.73 -1.53 15.96
N LYS A 166 12.01 -1.27 15.69
CA LYS A 166 12.53 0.10 15.65
C LYS A 166 12.02 0.79 14.39
N GLY A 167 11.37 1.94 14.57
CA GLY A 167 10.93 2.81 13.48
C GLY A 167 12.10 3.59 12.86
N PRO A 168 11.84 4.39 11.81
CA PRO A 168 12.86 5.15 11.08
C PRO A 168 13.75 6.05 11.96
N ARG A 169 13.28 6.47 13.13
CA ARG A 169 14.02 7.33 14.07
C ARG A 169 14.37 6.63 15.38
N GLY A 170 14.26 5.31 15.42
CA GLY A 170 14.55 4.49 16.61
C GLY A 170 13.41 4.42 17.63
N GLU A 171 12.25 5.00 17.32
CA GLU A 171 11.03 4.90 18.11
C GLU A 171 10.47 3.46 18.13
N ASN A 172 9.60 3.18 19.10
CA ASN A 172 8.94 1.88 19.23
C ASN A 172 7.70 1.83 18.34
N LEU A 173 7.89 1.38 17.09
CA LEU A 173 6.83 1.23 16.11
C LEU A 173 6.11 -0.10 16.28
N VAL A 174 4.81 -0.04 16.58
CA VAL A 174 3.97 -1.24 16.71
C VAL A 174 3.65 -1.79 15.33
N VAL A 175 4.00 -3.06 15.10
CA VAL A 175 3.65 -3.80 13.88
C VAL A 175 2.45 -4.72 14.09
N LYS A 176 2.19 -5.12 15.35
CA LYS A 176 0.99 -5.88 15.73
C LYS A 176 0.62 -5.63 17.18
N ASP A 177 -0.67 -5.49 17.42
CA ASP A 177 -1.25 -5.22 18.73
C ASP A 177 -2.31 -6.29 19.04
N GLY A 178 -2.00 -7.19 19.99
CA GLY A 178 -2.83 -8.37 20.22
C GLY A 178 -2.95 -9.22 18.94
N PRO A 179 -4.18 -9.58 18.48
CA PRO A 179 -4.36 -10.31 17.23
C PRO A 179 -4.26 -9.44 15.97
N ASN A 180 -4.19 -8.11 16.11
CA ASN A 180 -4.40 -7.18 15.00
C ASN A 180 -3.07 -6.63 14.46
N PRO A 181 -2.66 -6.98 13.23
CA PRO A 181 -1.53 -6.33 12.58
C PRO A 181 -1.87 -4.87 12.27
N LYS A 182 -0.87 -3.99 12.34
CA LYS A 182 -1.01 -2.56 12.01
C LYS A 182 -0.78 -2.32 10.52
N CYS A 183 -1.22 -1.15 10.03
CA CYS A 183 -1.18 -0.79 8.61
C CYS A 183 0.22 -0.87 8.00
N ASN A 184 1.26 -0.52 8.75
CA ASN A 184 2.67 -0.63 8.35
C ASN A 184 3.06 -2.09 7.97
N LEU A 185 2.65 -3.08 8.76
CA LEU A 185 2.91 -4.48 8.50
C LEU A 185 2.04 -5.03 7.38
N ILE A 186 0.79 -4.54 7.26
CA ILE A 186 -0.10 -4.88 6.15
C ILE A 186 0.53 -4.41 4.83
N LEU A 187 1.00 -3.16 4.76
CA LEU A 187 1.69 -2.60 3.59
C LEU A 187 2.98 -3.36 3.27
N ALA A 188 3.83 -3.64 4.25
CA ALA A 188 5.02 -4.45 4.04
C ALA A 188 4.69 -5.84 3.47
N THR A 189 3.60 -6.44 3.95
CA THR A 189 3.11 -7.73 3.44
C THR A 189 2.51 -7.60 2.03
N LEU A 190 1.86 -6.48 1.70
CA LEU A 190 1.39 -6.18 0.34
C LEU A 190 2.57 -6.12 -0.63
N PHE A 191 3.62 -5.36 -0.30
CA PHE A 191 4.80 -5.21 -1.14
C PHE A 191 5.49 -6.56 -1.38
N ASP A 192 5.76 -7.32 -0.31
CA ASP A 192 6.34 -8.67 -0.43
C ASP A 192 5.44 -9.61 -1.25
N HIS A 193 4.12 -9.50 -1.09
CA HIS A 193 3.16 -10.30 -1.84
C HIS A 193 3.23 -10.02 -3.34
N VAL A 194 3.19 -8.76 -3.76
CA VAL A 194 3.20 -8.40 -5.19
C VAL A 194 4.56 -8.66 -5.82
N ILE A 195 5.66 -8.46 -5.09
CA ILE A 195 7.01 -8.82 -5.56
C ILE A 195 7.09 -10.30 -5.86
N LYS A 196 6.70 -11.16 -4.91
CA LYS A 196 6.76 -12.61 -5.09
C LYS A 196 5.81 -13.13 -6.16
N ARG A 197 4.62 -12.52 -6.27
CA ARG A 197 3.58 -12.96 -7.21
C ARG A 197 3.91 -12.55 -8.65
N CYS A 198 4.46 -11.35 -8.85
CA CYS A 198 4.71 -10.79 -10.18
C CYS A 198 6.20 -10.81 -10.58
N GLY A 199 7.09 -11.27 -9.70
CA GLY A 199 8.54 -11.24 -9.92
C GLY A 199 9.07 -9.81 -10.07
N ALA A 200 8.48 -8.85 -9.36
CA ALA A 200 8.75 -7.43 -9.55
C ALA A 200 10.16 -7.04 -9.06
N SER A 201 10.90 -6.32 -9.90
CA SER A 201 12.19 -5.70 -9.56
C SER A 201 12.05 -4.22 -9.20
N ALA A 202 10.89 -3.61 -9.46
CA ALA A 202 10.52 -2.28 -9.01
C ALA A 202 9.03 -2.19 -8.71
N ILE A 203 8.66 -1.31 -7.79
CA ILE A 203 7.29 -0.95 -7.47
C ILE A 203 7.12 0.56 -7.66
N VAL A 204 6.11 0.95 -8.44
CA VAL A 204 5.62 2.32 -8.53
C VAL A 204 4.38 2.44 -7.65
N ASN A 205 4.48 3.18 -6.56
CA ASN A 205 3.38 3.47 -5.66
C ASN A 205 2.72 4.78 -6.07
N ILE A 206 1.42 4.76 -6.35
CA ILE A 206 0.64 5.97 -6.63
C ILE A 206 -0.55 5.98 -5.68
N PHE A 207 -0.49 6.79 -4.63
CA PHE A 207 -1.51 6.82 -3.58
C PHE A 207 -2.08 8.21 -3.39
N ASN A 208 -3.26 8.31 -2.79
CA ASN A 208 -3.73 9.57 -2.23
C ASN A 208 -2.74 10.10 -1.16
N GLU A 209 -2.52 11.41 -1.12
CA GLU A 209 -1.58 12.09 -0.22
C GLU A 209 -1.83 11.83 1.27
N ILE A 210 -3.06 11.51 1.67
CA ILE A 210 -3.34 11.12 3.05
C ILE A 210 -2.57 9.85 3.50
N TYR A 211 -2.08 9.05 2.54
CA TYR A 211 -1.36 7.82 2.81
C TYR A 211 0.15 8.01 2.92
N VAL A 212 0.71 9.20 2.69
CA VAL A 212 2.18 9.43 2.64
C VAL A 212 2.91 8.81 3.83
N ALA A 213 2.51 9.18 5.05
CA ALA A 213 3.16 8.67 6.26
C ALA A 213 2.91 7.16 6.46
N ARG A 214 1.76 6.62 6.04
CA ARG A 214 1.48 5.18 6.10
C ARG A 214 2.37 4.40 5.15
N ILE A 215 2.55 4.89 3.92
CA ILE A 215 3.45 4.29 2.93
C ILE A 215 4.90 4.31 3.44
N HIS A 216 5.36 5.44 3.99
CA HIS A 216 6.70 5.54 4.58
C HIS A 216 6.93 4.45 5.64
N LEU A 217 6.03 4.33 6.62
CA LEU A 217 6.15 3.30 7.66
C LEU A 217 6.05 1.88 7.09
N GLY A 218 5.24 1.68 6.04
CA GLY A 218 5.13 0.40 5.34
C GLY A 218 6.41 -0.02 4.64
N LEU A 219 7.09 0.92 3.97
CA LEU A 219 8.39 0.70 3.33
C LEU A 219 9.47 0.38 4.36
N HIS A 220 9.50 1.12 5.47
CA HIS A 220 10.42 0.85 6.57
C HIS A 220 10.26 -0.57 7.14
N VAL A 221 9.01 -0.96 7.46
CA VAL A 221 8.74 -2.32 7.96
C VAL A 221 9.09 -3.38 6.89
N PHE A 222 8.88 -3.08 5.61
CA PHE A 222 9.27 -3.96 4.52
C PHE A 222 10.79 -4.16 4.48
N ASP A 223 11.58 -3.10 4.53
CA ASP A 223 13.04 -3.19 4.51
C ASP A 223 13.58 -3.97 5.71
N GLU A 224 13.04 -3.73 6.89
CA GLU A 224 13.46 -4.39 8.13
C GLU A 224 13.14 -5.90 8.15
N LEU A 225 12.02 -6.32 7.56
CA LEU A 225 11.49 -7.68 7.74
C LEU A 225 11.56 -8.59 6.50
N SER A 226 11.55 -8.03 5.29
CA SER A 226 11.41 -8.83 4.06
C SER A 226 12.70 -9.51 3.59
N GLY A 227 13.86 -9.02 4.02
CA GLY A 227 15.16 -9.41 3.45
C GLY A 227 15.34 -8.99 1.97
N GLN A 228 14.49 -8.10 1.47
CA GLN A 228 14.51 -7.53 0.12
C GLN A 228 15.02 -6.10 0.08
N SER A 229 15.49 -5.56 1.21
CA SER A 229 16.05 -4.20 1.27
C SER A 229 17.16 -4.04 0.22
N GLY A 230 17.06 -2.97 -0.58
CA GLY A 230 17.97 -2.66 -1.68
C GLY A 230 17.87 -3.57 -2.92
N LYS A 231 16.97 -4.57 -2.95
CA LYS A 231 16.77 -5.47 -4.11
C LYS A 231 15.63 -5.06 -5.02
N VAL A 232 14.68 -4.29 -4.50
CA VAL A 232 13.51 -3.78 -5.23
C VAL A 232 13.51 -2.27 -5.11
N ALA A 233 13.44 -1.58 -6.26
CA ALA A 233 13.30 -0.13 -6.28
C ALA A 233 11.87 0.26 -5.95
N PHE A 234 11.69 1.35 -5.20
CA PHE A 234 10.39 1.93 -4.89
C PHE A 234 10.35 3.39 -5.36
N ASP A 235 9.42 3.70 -6.25
CA ASP A 235 9.12 5.06 -6.68
C ASP A 235 7.74 5.46 -6.15
N ASN A 236 7.69 6.51 -5.34
CA ASN A 236 6.51 6.88 -4.57
C ASN A 236 5.95 8.22 -5.02
N TYR A 237 4.69 8.19 -5.45
CA TYR A 237 3.93 9.32 -5.95
C TYR A 237 2.64 9.48 -5.16
N PHE A 238 2.27 10.73 -4.90
CA PHE A 238 1.14 11.10 -4.08
C PHE A 238 0.22 12.07 -4.81
N CYS A 239 -1.07 11.73 -4.81
CA CYS A 239 -2.11 12.44 -5.51
C CYS A 239 -2.95 13.26 -4.53
N SER A 240 -3.13 14.53 -4.82
CA SER A 240 -4.26 15.32 -4.33
C SER A 240 -5.40 15.24 -5.36
N ASP A 241 -6.44 16.05 -5.19
CA ASP A 241 -7.53 16.18 -6.17
C ASP A 241 -7.10 16.90 -7.46
N THR A 242 -5.88 17.46 -7.52
CA THR A 242 -5.45 18.29 -8.66
C THR A 242 -4.03 18.00 -9.17
N GLU A 243 -3.17 17.39 -8.37
CA GLU A 243 -1.78 17.19 -8.75
C GLU A 243 -1.20 15.86 -8.26
N ILE A 244 -0.10 15.45 -8.91
CA ILE A 244 0.77 14.37 -8.49
C ILE A 244 2.08 14.99 -8.03
N SER A 245 2.56 14.56 -6.87
CA SER A 245 3.82 14.98 -6.27
C SER A 245 4.67 13.77 -5.90
N THR A 246 5.97 13.99 -5.77
CA THR A 246 6.90 13.05 -5.15
C THR A 246 7.21 13.53 -3.75
N VAL A 247 7.42 12.59 -2.83
CA VAL A 247 7.85 12.90 -1.47
C VAL A 247 9.23 12.29 -1.26
N ASP A 248 10.15 13.11 -0.76
CA ASP A 248 11.42 12.63 -0.24
C ASP A 248 11.23 12.20 1.22
N PHE A 249 11.25 10.89 1.46
CA PHE A 249 11.11 10.33 2.81
C PHE A 249 12.32 10.60 3.72
N SER A 250 13.41 11.16 3.19
CA SER A 250 14.51 11.67 4.02
C SER A 250 14.13 12.96 4.75
N ASP A 251 13.05 13.64 4.34
CA ASP A 251 12.55 14.84 5.02
C ASP A 251 11.83 14.49 6.34
N ALA A 252 12.22 15.17 7.41
CA ALA A 252 11.75 14.93 8.77
C ALA A 252 10.30 15.40 9.03
N SER A 253 9.62 15.95 8.03
CA SER A 253 8.28 16.54 8.13
C SER A 253 7.15 15.50 8.19
N TYR A 254 7.36 14.25 7.74
CA TYR A 254 6.35 13.19 7.78
C TYR A 254 6.35 12.47 9.13
N GLN A 255 5.60 13.02 10.08
CA GLN A 255 5.47 12.52 11.44
C GLN A 255 4.43 11.40 11.52
N ALA A 256 4.69 10.39 12.36
CA ALA A 256 3.73 9.38 12.80
C ALA A 256 3.00 9.87 14.05
#